data_AF-A0A815I8A5-F1
#
_entry.id   AF-A0A815I8A5-F1
#
_cell.length_a   1.000
_cell.length_b   1.000
_cell.length_c   1.000
_cell.angle_alpha   90.00
_cell.angle_beta   90.00
_cell.angle_gamma   90.00
#
_symmetry.space_group_name_H-M   'P 1'
#
loop_
_entity.id
_entity.type
_entity.pdbx_description
1 polymer ?
#
loop_
_entity_poly.entity_id
_entity_poly.type
_entity_poly.pdbx_seq_one_letter_code
_entity_poly.pdbx_strand_id
1 'polypeptide(L)'
;MPPPCVIETCKPIINDIKHDIDQYEENGILVDVHPLIINNNLIYIEKWTVNEIDISTLSSLYRTIDCSNGDWPVLTSNNRFLLLNQYPNVCLFDKELTIVKQCPWEYDRIPDMCWSSTLNCFIMDTNKNEVFQVNENLILIQSIETIEKKEWLSCTCSDVSLFLTTNDGHSGIFEFNLLSSFCLIKQRKFPQICNKDEFIHNIAYNNGTLALLISYQSFKYDSSKTVRIEVRSSSTLDQLWSLPLNIAYQDGRVNRTRTYVDEIRTETANQLEKTLLNQNNVSTVESLIVNDKNKLIELNKKLDREIIPFGHRCAAEIARQTKIPVRTLRIISRLFWFD
;
A
#
# COMPACT_ATOMS: atom_id res chain seq x y z
N MET A 1 55.07 -3.12 -31.75
CA MET A 1 55.27 -3.09 -30.29
C MET A 1 53.92 -3.31 -29.65
N PRO A 2 53.72 -4.35 -28.82
CA PRO A 2 52.46 -4.56 -28.11
C PRO A 2 52.26 -3.42 -27.10
N PRO A 3 51.02 -2.94 -26.90
CA PRO A 3 50.74 -1.91 -25.90
C PRO A 3 51.07 -2.43 -24.50
N PRO A 4 51.63 -1.59 -23.62
CA PRO A 4 51.94 -2.00 -22.25
C PRO A 4 50.68 -2.52 -21.56
N CYS A 5 50.82 -3.69 -20.94
CA CYS A 5 49.74 -4.42 -20.30
C CYS A 5 49.11 -3.52 -19.23
N VAL A 6 47.81 -3.25 -19.33
CA VAL A 6 47.00 -2.39 -18.44
C VAL A 6 47.20 -2.74 -16.95
N ILE A 7 47.61 -3.96 -16.66
CA ILE A 7 47.90 -4.48 -15.32
C ILE A 7 49.11 -3.78 -14.68
N GLU A 8 50.14 -3.40 -15.45
CA GLU A 8 51.32 -2.73 -14.89
C GLU A 8 51.04 -1.28 -14.50
N THR A 9 50.13 -0.60 -15.23
CA THR A 9 49.74 0.78 -14.95
C THR A 9 48.86 0.92 -13.70
N CYS A 10 48.13 -0.14 -13.31
CA CYS A 10 47.22 -0.10 -12.16
C CYS A 10 47.87 -0.52 -10.83
N LYS A 11 49.02 -1.20 -10.86
CA LYS A 11 49.75 -1.61 -9.64
C LYS A 11 50.11 -0.48 -8.68
N PRO A 12 50.64 0.68 -9.14
CA PRO A 12 50.93 1.78 -8.22
C PRO A 12 49.66 2.32 -7.54
N ILE A 13 48.57 2.49 -8.28
CA ILE A 13 47.28 2.97 -7.74
C ILE A 13 46.74 2.01 -6.67
N ILE A 14 46.81 0.69 -6.90
CA ILE A 14 46.36 -0.31 -5.93
C ILE A 14 47.22 -0.29 -4.66
N ASN A 15 48.53 -0.07 -4.81
CA ASN A 15 49.43 0.01 -3.66
C ASN A 15 49.23 1.29 -2.85
N ASP A 16 48.96 2.42 -3.52
CA ASP A 16 48.64 3.69 -2.86
C ASP A 16 47.33 3.55 -2.06
N ILE A 17 46.28 2.96 -2.65
CA ILE A 17 45.00 2.73 -1.96
C ILE A 17 45.18 1.81 -0.74
N LYS A 18 46.00 0.75 -0.85
CA LYS A 18 46.29 -0.14 0.28
C LYS A 18 47.03 0.60 1.38
N HIS A 19 48.02 1.40 1.03
CA HIS A 19 48.76 2.19 1.99
C HIS A 19 47.86 3.18 2.74
N ASP A 20 46.94 3.82 2.03
CA ASP A 20 45.95 4.72 2.64
C ASP A 20 45.03 3.95 3.61
N ILE A 21 44.51 2.78 3.21
CA ILE A 21 43.66 1.95 4.06
C ILE A 21 44.40 1.51 5.33
N ASP A 22 45.64 1.02 5.20
CA ASP A 22 46.46 0.58 6.33
C ASP A 22 46.76 1.76 7.28
N GLN A 23 46.99 2.96 6.76
CA GLN A 23 47.14 4.19 7.55
C GLN A 23 45.86 4.57 8.33
N TYR A 24 44.68 4.34 7.76
CA TYR A 24 43.41 4.59 8.46
C TYR A 24 43.09 3.52 9.51
N GLU A 25 43.46 2.26 9.27
CA GLU A 25 43.27 1.16 10.23
C GLU A 25 44.20 1.30 11.44
N GLU A 26 45.47 1.68 11.24
CA GLU A 26 46.43 1.87 12.34
C GLU A 26 46.16 3.12 13.18
N ASN A 27 45.73 4.22 12.54
CA ASN A 27 45.52 5.48 13.26
C ASN A 27 44.12 5.62 13.86
N GLY A 28 43.15 4.83 13.39
CA GLY A 28 41.74 4.95 13.77
C GLY A 28 41.15 6.33 13.40
N ILE A 29 39.89 6.36 13.01
CA ILE A 29 39.21 7.67 12.92
C ILE A 29 38.80 8.05 14.34
N LEU A 30 39.56 8.94 14.95
CA LEU A 30 39.19 9.61 16.20
C LEU A 30 38.01 10.55 15.89
N VAL A 31 36.80 10.01 15.96
CA VAL A 31 35.58 10.80 15.88
C VAL A 31 35.34 11.42 17.25
N ASP A 32 35.75 12.68 17.40
CA ASP A 32 35.45 13.43 18.61
C ASP A 32 34.00 13.91 18.57
N VAL A 33 33.10 13.11 19.13
CA VAL A 33 31.68 13.43 19.22
C VAL A 33 31.47 14.31 20.45
N HIS A 34 31.50 15.62 20.24
CA HIS A 34 31.06 16.56 21.26
C HIS A 34 29.52 16.69 21.23
N PRO A 35 28.84 16.60 22.38
CA PRO A 35 27.44 16.96 22.45
C PRO A 35 27.29 18.43 22.03
N LEU A 36 26.38 18.71 21.10
CA LEU A 36 25.98 20.08 20.81
C LEU A 36 25.22 20.62 22.03
N ILE A 37 25.94 21.25 22.95
CA ILE A 37 25.36 21.93 24.11
C ILE A 37 24.81 23.27 23.61
N ILE A 38 23.56 23.25 23.11
CA ILE A 38 22.86 24.49 22.81
C ILE A 38 22.46 25.10 24.16
N ASN A 39 23.11 26.20 24.54
CA ASN A 39 22.71 26.95 25.71
C ASN A 39 21.27 27.42 25.51
N ASN A 40 20.36 27.06 26.42
CA ASN A 40 18.96 27.48 26.36
C ASN A 40 18.79 29.00 26.26
N ASN A 41 19.83 29.78 26.63
CA ASN A 41 19.83 31.24 26.53
C ASN A 41 20.21 31.78 25.13
N LEU A 42 20.69 30.92 24.22
CA LEU A 42 20.99 31.30 22.82
C LEU A 42 19.80 31.11 21.88
N ILE A 43 18.81 30.31 22.28
CA ILE A 43 17.54 30.19 21.56
C ILE A 43 16.55 31.16 22.20
N TYR A 44 16.52 32.39 21.69
CA TYR A 44 15.41 33.29 21.95
C TYR A 44 14.31 33.00 20.94
N ILE A 45 13.35 32.16 21.30
CA ILE A 45 12.07 32.14 20.58
C ILE A 45 11.36 33.42 20.99
N GLU A 46 11.42 34.43 20.12
CA GLU A 46 10.67 35.67 20.29
C GLU A 46 9.23 35.29 20.65
N LYS A 47 8.73 35.77 21.79
CA LYS A 47 7.37 35.47 22.23
C LYS A 47 6.43 35.96 21.13
N TRP A 48 5.89 35.02 20.35
CA TRP A 48 4.90 35.35 19.34
C TRP A 48 3.74 36.01 20.06
N THR A 49 3.52 37.30 19.79
CA THR A 49 2.25 37.96 20.09
C THR A 49 1.19 37.17 19.33
N VAL A 50 0.36 36.43 20.07
CA VAL A 50 -0.65 35.48 19.58
C VAL A 50 -1.71 36.13 18.64
N ASN A 51 -1.57 37.42 18.32
CA ASN A 51 -2.61 38.25 17.74
C ASN A 51 -2.29 38.88 16.37
N GLU A 52 -1.17 38.58 15.69
CA GLU A 52 -0.82 39.31 14.44
C GLU A 52 -0.79 38.49 13.15
N ILE A 53 -0.81 37.15 13.18
CA ILE A 53 -0.87 36.35 11.94
C ILE A 53 -2.06 35.41 12.02
N ASP A 54 -3.19 35.86 11.46
CA ASP A 54 -4.35 35.01 11.24
C ASP A 54 -4.05 34.05 10.07
N ILE A 55 -3.42 32.92 10.39
CA ILE A 55 -3.16 31.81 9.46
C ILE A 55 -4.44 31.24 8.82
N SER A 56 -5.64 31.56 9.33
CA SER A 56 -6.90 31.18 8.65
C SER A 56 -7.18 32.03 7.40
N THR A 57 -6.52 33.19 7.27
CA THR A 57 -6.59 34.04 6.06
C THR A 57 -5.67 33.56 4.94
N LEU A 58 -4.69 32.70 5.25
CA LEU A 58 -3.86 32.08 4.21
C LEU A 58 -4.74 31.11 3.42
N SER A 59 -4.80 31.29 2.10
CA SER A 59 -5.36 30.27 1.21
C SER A 59 -4.68 28.94 1.53
N SER A 60 -5.47 27.88 1.74
CA SER A 60 -4.93 26.56 2.06
C SER A 60 -3.81 26.20 1.08
N LEU A 61 -2.60 26.01 1.61
CA LEU A 61 -1.42 25.60 0.83
C LEU A 61 -1.61 24.22 0.19
N TYR A 62 -2.64 23.49 0.62
CA TYR A 62 -2.99 22.19 0.11
C TYR A 62 -4.41 22.20 -0.47
N ARG A 63 -4.56 21.54 -1.61
CA ARG A 63 -5.86 21.14 -2.14
C ARG A 63 -6.14 19.71 -1.67
N THR A 64 -7.38 19.47 -1.24
CA THR A 64 -7.86 18.14 -0.85
C THR A 64 -8.88 17.66 -1.88
N ILE A 65 -8.75 16.41 -2.29
CA ILE A 65 -9.78 15.72 -3.07
C ILE A 65 -10.62 14.92 -2.07
N ASP A 66 -11.91 15.23 -1.98
CA ASP A 66 -12.82 14.42 -1.19
C ASP A 66 -13.05 13.07 -1.88
N CYS A 67 -12.90 11.99 -1.11
CA CYS A 67 -13.07 10.61 -1.55
C CYS A 67 -14.12 9.92 -0.67
N SER A 68 -15.27 10.58 -0.49
CA SER A 68 -16.30 10.26 0.51
C SER A 68 -17.11 8.98 0.23
N ASN A 69 -16.85 8.26 -0.87
CA ASN A 69 -17.61 7.06 -1.28
C ASN A 69 -17.31 5.79 -0.45
N GLY A 70 -16.74 5.92 0.75
CA GLY A 70 -16.59 4.83 1.72
C GLY A 70 -15.48 3.80 1.42
N ASP A 71 -15.06 3.69 0.16
CA ASP A 71 -13.91 2.89 -0.25
C ASP A 71 -12.61 3.72 -0.25
N TRP A 72 -11.51 3.06 0.08
CA TRP A 72 -10.18 3.65 -0.03
C TRP A 72 -9.88 3.87 -1.52
N PRO A 73 -9.69 5.13 -1.96
CA PRO A 73 -9.41 5.38 -3.35
C PRO A 73 -8.04 4.81 -3.70
N VAL A 74 -8.02 3.99 -4.74
CA VAL A 74 -6.78 3.54 -5.37
C VAL A 74 -6.31 4.63 -6.29
N LEU A 75 -5.02 4.93 -6.22
CA LEU A 75 -4.39 5.97 -7.01
C LEU A 75 -3.03 5.57 -7.51
N THR A 76 -2.71 6.04 -8.70
CA THR A 76 -1.39 5.96 -9.29
C THR A 76 -1.11 7.24 -10.06
N SER A 77 0.13 7.51 -10.40
CA SER A 77 0.50 8.73 -11.10
C SER A 77 1.56 8.45 -12.14
N ASN A 78 1.54 9.25 -13.18
CA ASN A 78 2.68 9.40 -14.09
C ASN A 78 3.28 10.82 -13.91
N ASN A 79 4.14 11.24 -14.84
CA ASN A 79 4.81 12.54 -14.75
C ASN A 79 3.88 13.76 -15.02
N ARG A 80 2.65 13.52 -15.46
CA ARG A 80 1.70 14.54 -15.91
C ARG A 80 0.40 14.52 -15.13
N PHE A 81 -0.12 13.33 -14.83
CA PHE A 81 -1.43 13.13 -14.28
C PHE A 81 -1.42 12.20 -13.07
N LEU A 82 -2.34 12.48 -12.15
CA LEU A 82 -2.74 11.59 -11.08
C LEU A 82 -4.03 10.87 -11.51
N LEU A 83 -3.99 9.55 -11.55
CA LEU A 83 -5.15 8.71 -11.79
C LEU A 83 -5.76 8.28 -10.45
N LEU A 84 -7.04 8.48 -10.29
CA LEU A 84 -7.77 8.20 -9.07
C LEU A 84 -9.05 7.42 -9.39
N ASN A 85 -9.26 6.29 -8.71
CA ASN A 85 -10.57 5.63 -8.72
C ASN A 85 -11.53 6.36 -7.78
N GLN A 86 -12.51 7.04 -8.38
CA GLN A 86 -13.64 7.65 -7.71
C GLN A 86 -14.93 6.97 -8.18
N TYR A 87 -15.14 5.72 -7.73
CA TYR A 87 -16.26 4.89 -8.14
C TYR A 87 -17.58 5.68 -8.16
N PRO A 88 -18.36 5.66 -9.26
CA PRO A 88 -18.27 4.71 -10.38
C PRO A 88 -17.35 5.16 -11.54
N ASN A 89 -16.42 6.09 -11.31
CA ASN A 89 -15.55 6.62 -12.36
C ASN A 89 -14.07 6.47 -12.04
N VAL A 90 -13.26 6.47 -13.08
CA VAL A 90 -11.83 6.76 -12.98
C VAL A 90 -11.59 8.19 -13.47
N CYS A 91 -10.89 8.97 -12.66
CA CYS A 91 -10.64 10.39 -12.87
C CYS A 91 -9.14 10.64 -13.04
N LEU A 92 -8.76 11.39 -14.07
CA LEU A 92 -7.43 11.98 -14.24
C LEU A 92 -7.42 13.39 -13.68
N PHE A 93 -6.42 13.66 -12.85
CA PHE A 93 -6.14 14.97 -12.27
C PHE A 93 -4.83 15.52 -12.80
N ASP A 94 -4.74 16.82 -13.01
CA ASP A 94 -3.48 17.52 -13.28
C ASP A 94 -2.68 17.79 -11.98
N LYS A 95 -1.58 18.53 -12.12
CA LYS A 95 -0.69 18.90 -11.00
C LYS A 95 -1.37 19.84 -10.00
N GLU A 96 -2.36 20.59 -10.47
CA GLU A 96 -3.21 21.50 -9.72
C GLU A 96 -4.38 20.77 -9.05
N LEU A 97 -4.46 19.44 -9.17
CA LEU A 97 -5.56 18.59 -8.67
C LEU A 97 -6.92 18.97 -9.24
N THR A 98 -6.95 19.39 -10.50
CA THR A 98 -8.15 19.65 -11.29
C THR A 98 -8.46 18.42 -12.13
N ILE A 99 -9.74 18.03 -12.23
CA ILE A 99 -10.14 16.91 -13.08
C ILE A 99 -9.94 17.30 -14.54
N VAL A 100 -8.99 16.66 -15.21
CA VAL A 100 -8.73 16.81 -16.65
C VAL A 100 -9.70 15.96 -17.46
N LYS A 101 -9.97 14.74 -16.97
CA LYS A 101 -10.88 13.82 -17.62
C LYS A 101 -11.46 12.82 -16.64
N GLN A 102 -12.68 12.39 -16.93
CA GLN A 102 -13.40 11.38 -16.17
C GLN A 102 -13.97 10.36 -17.14
N CYS A 103 -13.87 9.08 -16.79
CA CYS A 103 -14.41 7.96 -17.56
C CYS A 103 -15.21 7.05 -16.63
N PRO A 104 -16.45 6.67 -16.99
CA PRO A 104 -17.19 5.64 -16.27
C PRO A 104 -16.39 4.34 -16.20
N TRP A 105 -16.34 3.73 -15.03
CA TRP A 105 -15.71 2.44 -14.82
C TRP A 105 -16.79 1.37 -14.75
N GLU A 106 -17.00 0.67 -15.86
CA GLU A 106 -18.06 -0.34 -16.01
C GLU A 106 -17.66 -1.72 -15.48
N TYR A 107 -16.41 -1.87 -15.03
CA TYR A 107 -15.85 -3.12 -14.52
C TYR A 107 -15.98 -3.23 -12.99
N ASP A 108 -15.37 -4.26 -12.41
CA ASP A 108 -15.38 -4.46 -10.96
C ASP A 108 -14.48 -3.45 -10.24
N ARG A 109 -14.54 -3.44 -8.91
CA ARG A 109 -13.63 -2.71 -8.04
C ARG A 109 -12.18 -2.94 -8.44
N ILE A 110 -11.42 -1.85 -8.43
CA ILE A 110 -9.99 -1.79 -8.69
C ILE A 110 -9.26 -1.94 -7.35
N PRO A 111 -8.66 -3.10 -7.01
CA PRO A 111 -7.82 -3.29 -5.83
C PRO A 111 -6.51 -2.50 -5.86
N ASP A 112 -5.83 -2.43 -7.01
CA ASP A 112 -4.59 -1.67 -7.16
C ASP A 112 -4.38 -1.15 -8.60
N MET A 113 -3.43 -0.23 -8.76
CA MET A 113 -3.04 0.30 -10.07
C MET A 113 -1.56 0.67 -10.08
N CYS A 114 -0.93 0.52 -11.24
CA CYS A 114 0.41 1.03 -11.48
C CYS A 114 0.51 1.74 -12.83
N TRP A 115 1.60 2.48 -13.01
CA TRP A 115 1.94 3.14 -14.28
C TRP A 115 3.12 2.41 -14.93
N SER A 116 3.01 2.14 -16.23
CA SER A 116 4.11 1.63 -17.05
C SER A 116 4.62 2.75 -17.95
N SER A 117 5.83 3.25 -17.65
CA SER A 117 6.49 4.24 -18.51
C SER A 117 6.83 3.68 -19.88
N THR A 118 7.17 2.39 -19.96
CA THR A 118 7.50 1.69 -21.21
C THR A 118 6.32 1.62 -22.17
N LEU A 119 5.12 1.33 -21.65
CA LEU A 119 3.90 1.22 -22.48
C LEU A 119 3.12 2.54 -22.56
N ASN A 120 3.55 3.58 -21.82
CA ASN A 120 2.83 4.84 -21.64
C ASN A 120 1.35 4.64 -21.28
N CYS A 121 1.09 3.74 -20.33
CA CYS A 121 -0.25 3.36 -19.91
C CYS A 121 -0.33 3.08 -18.41
N PHE A 122 -1.53 3.21 -17.88
CA PHE A 122 -1.89 2.68 -16.58
C PHE A 122 -2.26 1.21 -16.71
N ILE A 123 -1.90 0.42 -15.71
CA ILE A 123 -2.29 -0.98 -15.58
C ILE A 123 -3.11 -1.11 -14.31
N MET A 124 -4.28 -1.72 -14.44
CA MET A 124 -5.25 -1.86 -13.34
C MET A 124 -5.65 -3.33 -13.22
N ASP A 125 -5.56 -3.90 -12.03
CA ASP A 125 -6.21 -5.15 -11.72
C ASP A 125 -7.63 -4.93 -11.20
N THR A 126 -8.48 -5.95 -11.31
CA THR A 126 -9.88 -5.92 -10.86
C THR A 126 -10.20 -7.13 -10.01
N ASN A 127 -11.19 -7.00 -9.13
CA ASN A 127 -11.69 -8.13 -8.33
C ASN A 127 -12.30 -9.28 -9.14
N LYS A 128 -12.59 -9.07 -10.43
CA LYS A 128 -13.01 -10.13 -11.37
C LYS A 128 -11.84 -10.85 -12.02
N ASN A 129 -10.65 -10.70 -11.46
CA ASN A 129 -9.44 -11.41 -11.86
C ASN A 129 -8.96 -11.00 -13.25
N GLU A 130 -9.34 -9.81 -13.73
CA GLU A 130 -8.94 -9.27 -15.03
C GLU A 130 -7.97 -8.11 -14.83
N VAL A 131 -7.00 -8.00 -15.74
CA VAL A 131 -6.02 -6.92 -15.77
C VAL A 131 -6.27 -6.09 -17.03
N PHE A 132 -6.36 -4.77 -16.86
CA PHE A 132 -6.62 -3.83 -17.92
C PHE A 132 -5.43 -2.92 -18.17
N GLN A 133 -5.16 -2.68 -19.44
CA GLN A 133 -4.34 -1.58 -19.91
C GLN A 133 -5.24 -0.39 -20.21
N VAL A 134 -4.91 0.76 -19.63
CA VAL A 134 -5.63 2.01 -19.82
C VAL A 134 -4.65 3.08 -20.30
N ASN A 135 -4.90 3.64 -21.48
CA ASN A 135 -3.99 4.66 -22.01
C ASN A 135 -3.97 5.93 -21.15
N GLU A 136 -2.91 6.72 -21.29
CA GLU A 136 -2.68 7.95 -20.50
C GLU A 136 -3.87 8.91 -20.46
N ASN A 137 -4.70 8.93 -21.51
CA ASN A 137 -5.82 9.86 -21.66
C ASN A 137 -7.19 9.23 -21.39
N LEU A 138 -7.31 8.04 -20.81
CA LEU A 138 -8.60 7.34 -20.59
C LEU A 138 -9.50 7.26 -21.83
N ILE A 139 -8.93 7.12 -23.03
CA ILE A 139 -9.69 6.93 -24.28
C ILE A 139 -9.85 5.44 -24.57
N LEU A 140 -8.83 4.65 -24.23
CA LEU A 140 -8.75 3.25 -24.57
C LEU A 140 -8.51 2.44 -23.29
N ILE A 141 -9.46 1.55 -22.99
CA ILE A 141 -9.39 0.55 -21.93
C ILE A 141 -9.43 -0.82 -22.62
N GLN A 142 -8.41 -1.63 -22.41
CA GLN A 142 -8.27 -2.94 -23.04
C GLN A 142 -7.93 -3.99 -22.00
N SER A 143 -8.62 -5.13 -22.05
CA SER A 143 -8.26 -6.29 -21.22
C SER A 143 -6.98 -6.93 -21.75
N ILE A 144 -6.11 -7.37 -20.85
CA ILE A 144 -4.87 -8.09 -21.18
C ILE A 144 -5.17 -9.59 -21.12
N GLU A 145 -5.58 -10.15 -22.25
CA GLU A 145 -6.05 -11.54 -22.33
C GLU A 145 -4.96 -12.61 -22.09
N THR A 146 -3.70 -12.23 -22.22
CA THR A 146 -2.55 -13.14 -22.03
C THR A 146 -2.23 -13.40 -20.55
N ILE A 147 -2.72 -12.56 -19.64
CA ILE A 147 -2.57 -12.76 -18.20
C ILE A 147 -3.70 -13.68 -17.72
N GLU A 148 -3.33 -14.79 -17.07
CA GLU A 148 -4.29 -15.73 -16.49
C GLU A 148 -5.19 -15.02 -15.47
N LYS A 149 -6.48 -15.36 -15.46
CA LYS A 149 -7.42 -14.83 -14.47
C LYS A 149 -7.11 -15.40 -13.08
N LYS A 150 -6.59 -14.57 -12.18
CA LYS A 150 -6.38 -14.89 -10.75
C LYS A 150 -6.87 -13.76 -9.85
N GLU A 151 -7.11 -14.08 -8.59
CA GLU A 151 -7.37 -13.06 -7.55
C GLU A 151 -6.09 -12.26 -7.33
N TRP A 152 -5.95 -11.17 -8.05
CA TRP A 152 -4.84 -10.24 -7.92
C TRP A 152 -5.10 -9.30 -6.74
N LEU A 153 -4.01 -8.84 -6.09
CA LEU A 153 -4.08 -7.98 -4.91
C LEU A 153 -3.36 -6.65 -5.10
N SER A 154 -2.17 -6.67 -5.72
CA SER A 154 -1.33 -5.50 -5.91
C SER A 154 -0.46 -5.64 -7.15
N CYS A 155 -0.09 -4.50 -7.75
CA CYS A 155 0.71 -4.48 -8.96
C CYS A 155 1.77 -3.37 -8.96
N THR A 156 2.89 -3.63 -9.65
CA THR A 156 3.92 -2.63 -9.94
C THR A 156 4.65 -2.94 -11.23
N CYS A 157 5.34 -1.96 -11.81
CA CYS A 157 6.08 -2.14 -13.06
C CYS A 157 7.54 -1.72 -12.90
N SER A 158 8.42 -2.47 -13.55
CA SER A 158 9.72 -1.98 -14.02
C SER A 158 9.61 -1.53 -15.48
N ASP A 159 10.75 -1.21 -16.10
CA ASP A 159 10.79 -0.88 -17.53
C ASP A 159 10.48 -2.09 -18.43
N VAL A 160 10.67 -3.32 -17.94
CA VAL A 160 10.54 -4.53 -18.76
C VAL A 160 9.54 -5.54 -18.21
N SER A 161 9.16 -5.41 -16.94
CA SER A 161 8.34 -6.39 -16.24
C SER A 161 7.15 -5.75 -15.52
N LEU A 162 6.00 -6.43 -15.58
CA LEU A 162 4.86 -6.22 -14.70
C LEU A 162 4.94 -7.26 -13.58
N PHE A 163 4.89 -6.81 -12.33
CA PHE A 163 4.81 -7.68 -11.16
C PHE A 163 3.38 -7.64 -10.60
N LEU A 164 2.77 -8.81 -10.42
CA LEU A 164 1.46 -8.97 -9.78
C LEU A 164 1.58 -9.85 -8.54
N THR A 165 0.85 -9.50 -7.48
CA THR A 165 0.69 -10.34 -6.29
C THR A 165 -0.70 -10.97 -6.23
N THR A 166 -0.80 -12.19 -5.70
CA THR A 166 -2.10 -12.86 -5.51
C THR A 166 -2.71 -12.55 -4.14
N ASN A 167 -4.04 -12.58 -4.08
CA ASN A 167 -4.86 -12.45 -2.87
C ASN A 167 -5.28 -13.82 -2.31
N ASP A 168 -4.47 -14.87 -2.50
CA ASP A 168 -4.73 -16.18 -1.93
C ASP A 168 -3.87 -16.40 -0.67
N GLY A 169 -4.27 -17.39 0.16
CA GLY A 169 -3.55 -17.81 1.39
C GLY A 169 -2.10 -18.26 1.19
N HIS A 170 -1.60 -18.17 -0.05
CA HIS A 170 -0.26 -18.52 -0.48
C HIS A 170 0.30 -17.42 -1.41
N SER A 171 0.10 -16.16 -1.03
CA SER A 171 0.46 -14.99 -1.84
C SER A 171 1.81 -15.15 -2.52
N GLY A 172 1.80 -15.10 -3.85
CA GLY A 172 2.98 -15.21 -4.69
C GLY A 172 3.25 -13.93 -5.47
N ILE A 173 4.43 -13.83 -6.06
CA ILE A 173 4.78 -12.79 -7.03
C ILE A 173 4.88 -13.44 -8.42
N PHE A 174 4.17 -12.85 -9.37
CA PHE A 174 4.21 -13.22 -10.78
C PHE A 174 4.85 -12.08 -11.56
N GLU A 175 5.77 -12.41 -12.44
CA GLU A 175 6.48 -11.47 -13.29
C GLU A 175 6.11 -11.75 -14.76
N PHE A 176 5.59 -10.73 -15.43
CA PHE A 176 5.19 -10.78 -16.84
C PHE A 176 6.02 -9.81 -17.67
N ASN A 177 6.37 -10.20 -18.89
CA ASN A 177 7.14 -9.36 -19.80
C ASN A 177 6.24 -8.30 -20.45
N LEU A 178 6.48 -7.02 -20.16
CA LEU A 178 5.69 -5.92 -20.73
C LEU A 178 5.78 -5.84 -22.26
N LEU A 179 6.96 -6.12 -22.83
CA LEU A 179 7.24 -5.96 -24.26
C LEU A 179 6.82 -7.18 -25.10
N SER A 180 6.69 -8.35 -24.48
CA SER A 180 6.30 -9.60 -25.14
C SER A 180 4.86 -9.97 -24.81
N SER A 181 3.94 -9.02 -25.02
CA SER A 181 2.50 -9.24 -24.83
C SER A 181 2.12 -9.82 -23.46
N PHE A 182 2.79 -9.40 -22.39
CA PHE A 182 2.56 -9.87 -21.03
C PHE A 182 2.72 -11.40 -20.86
N CYS A 183 3.65 -12.03 -21.58
CA CYS A 183 4.00 -13.42 -21.31
C CYS A 183 4.59 -13.58 -19.90
N LEU A 184 4.16 -14.61 -19.17
CA LEU A 184 4.71 -14.94 -17.86
C LEU A 184 6.20 -15.31 -17.99
N ILE A 185 7.07 -14.54 -17.33
CA ILE A 185 8.51 -14.79 -17.24
C ILE A 185 8.78 -15.77 -16.10
N LYS A 186 8.28 -15.42 -14.91
CA LYS A 186 8.65 -16.09 -13.67
C LYS A 186 7.51 -16.02 -12.68
N GLN A 187 7.44 -17.05 -11.86
CA GLN A 187 6.53 -17.09 -10.73
C GLN A 187 7.29 -17.58 -9.49
N ARG A 188 7.08 -16.91 -8.36
CA ARG A 188 7.53 -17.36 -7.04
C ARG A 188 6.33 -17.50 -6.13
N LYS A 189 6.07 -18.73 -5.70
CA LYS A 189 4.98 -19.07 -4.79
C LYS A 189 5.52 -19.27 -3.38
N PHE A 190 4.62 -19.33 -2.41
CA PHE A 190 4.86 -19.95 -1.11
C PHE A 190 5.66 -21.27 -1.26
N PRO A 191 6.65 -21.58 -0.39
CA PRO A 191 7.12 -20.81 0.78
C PRO A 191 8.28 -19.84 0.48
N GLN A 192 8.54 -19.50 -0.78
CA GLN A 192 9.76 -18.77 -1.15
C GLN A 192 9.74 -17.28 -0.76
N ILE A 193 8.56 -16.70 -0.62
CA ILE A 193 8.38 -15.26 -0.32
C ILE A 193 7.63 -15.10 1.00
N CYS A 194 6.44 -15.67 1.07
CA CYS A 194 5.57 -15.63 2.24
C CYS A 194 5.60 -16.95 3.00
N ASN A 195 5.39 -16.88 4.31
CA ASN A 195 5.02 -18.01 5.15
C ASN A 195 3.56 -18.43 4.89
N LYS A 196 3.14 -19.53 5.52
CA LYS A 196 1.76 -19.98 5.46
C LYS A 196 0.91 -18.93 6.16
N ASP A 197 -0.17 -18.51 5.51
CA ASP A 197 -1.08 -17.46 5.99
C ASP A 197 -0.52 -16.02 5.91
N GLU A 198 0.62 -15.79 5.26
CA GLU A 198 1.12 -14.44 4.96
C GLU A 198 0.65 -13.92 3.60
N PHE A 199 0.40 -12.61 3.52
CA PHE A 199 -0.10 -11.91 2.34
C PHE A 199 0.78 -10.75 1.95
N ILE A 200 0.96 -10.55 0.64
CA ILE A 200 1.68 -9.40 0.09
C ILE A 200 0.67 -8.31 -0.24
N HIS A 201 0.47 -7.38 0.69
CA HIS A 201 -0.54 -6.34 0.58
C HIS A 201 -0.18 -5.18 -0.34
N ASN A 202 1.11 -4.96 -0.55
CA ASN A 202 1.57 -3.93 -1.47
C ASN A 202 2.92 -4.34 -2.05
N ILE A 203 3.13 -4.00 -3.31
CA ILE A 203 4.39 -4.17 -4.01
C ILE A 203 4.77 -2.85 -4.69
N ALA A 204 6.03 -2.45 -4.57
CA ALA A 204 6.57 -1.29 -5.27
C ALA A 204 7.93 -1.63 -5.86
N TYR A 205 8.11 -1.34 -7.14
CA TYR A 205 9.40 -1.45 -7.81
C TYR A 205 10.16 -0.14 -7.74
N ASN A 206 11.46 -0.23 -7.46
CA ASN A 206 12.39 0.86 -7.73
C ASN A 206 13.80 0.33 -8.02
N ASN A 207 14.38 0.80 -9.12
CA ASN A 207 15.78 0.60 -9.50
C ASN A 207 16.34 -0.81 -9.21
N GLY A 208 15.69 -1.85 -9.78
CA GLY A 208 16.12 -3.24 -9.60
C GLY A 208 15.73 -3.89 -8.27
N THR A 209 14.92 -3.22 -7.45
CA THR A 209 14.43 -3.75 -6.17
C THR A 209 12.90 -3.73 -6.09
N LEU A 210 12.36 -4.63 -5.28
CA LEU A 210 10.94 -4.71 -4.94
C LEU A 210 10.77 -4.54 -3.43
N ALA A 211 10.03 -3.51 -3.04
CA ALA A 211 9.57 -3.33 -1.67
C ALA A 211 8.21 -4.03 -1.50
N LEU A 212 8.10 -4.85 -0.46
CA LEU A 212 6.92 -5.66 -0.15
C LEU A 212 6.39 -5.27 1.23
N LEU A 213 5.08 -5.08 1.35
CA LEU A 213 4.39 -4.99 2.64
C LEU A 213 3.70 -6.33 2.91
N ILE A 214 4.24 -7.11 3.84
CA ILE A 214 3.78 -8.47 4.15
C ILE A 214 3.10 -8.48 5.52
N SER A 215 1.98 -9.19 5.66
CA SER A 215 1.40 -9.45 6.97
C SER A 215 0.69 -10.79 7.05
N TYR A 216 0.47 -11.28 8.27
CA TYR A 216 -0.36 -12.46 8.49
C TYR A 216 -1.85 -12.17 8.34
N GLN A 217 -2.53 -13.02 7.58
CA GLN A 217 -3.99 -13.13 7.56
C GLN A 217 -4.46 -13.96 8.75
N SER A 218 -4.29 -13.43 9.96
CA SER A 218 -5.04 -13.94 11.09
C SER A 218 -6.34 -13.14 11.26
N PHE A 219 -7.43 -13.72 10.75
CA PHE A 219 -8.80 -13.34 11.15
C PHE A 219 -9.15 -13.82 12.57
N LYS A 220 -8.31 -14.67 13.17
CA LYS A 220 -8.52 -15.19 14.52
C LYS A 220 -7.73 -14.36 15.51
N TYR A 221 -8.39 -13.35 16.11
CA TYR A 221 -8.20 -12.72 17.44
C TYR A 221 -6.82 -12.69 18.13
N ASP A 222 -5.73 -12.99 17.44
CA ASP A 222 -4.39 -13.02 17.98
C ASP A 222 -3.82 -11.62 17.80
N SER A 223 -3.52 -11.02 18.94
CA SER A 223 -2.92 -9.70 19.06
C SER A 223 -1.53 -9.61 18.44
N SER A 224 -0.90 -10.74 18.08
CA SER A 224 0.41 -10.79 17.43
C SER A 224 0.33 -10.65 15.90
N LYS A 225 -0.38 -9.63 15.40
CA LYS A 225 -0.32 -9.30 13.97
C LYS A 225 1.06 -8.76 13.64
N THR A 226 1.92 -9.59 13.07
CA THR A 226 3.20 -9.14 12.55
C THR A 226 2.98 -8.58 11.14
N VAL A 227 3.33 -7.31 10.98
CA VAL A 227 3.50 -6.68 9.68
C VAL A 227 5.00 -6.56 9.47
N ARG A 228 5.51 -6.84 8.29
CA ARG A 228 6.91 -6.60 7.94
C ARG A 228 7.03 -5.94 6.58
N ILE A 229 8.05 -5.14 6.44
CA ILE A 229 8.48 -4.62 5.14
C ILE A 229 9.68 -5.44 4.71
N GLU A 230 9.69 -5.88 3.46
CA GLU A 230 10.86 -6.52 2.86
C GLU A 230 11.30 -5.74 1.64
N VAL A 231 12.62 -5.71 1.40
CA VAL A 231 13.19 -5.28 0.15
C VAL A 231 13.89 -6.47 -0.48
N ARG A 232 13.55 -6.76 -1.72
CA ARG A 232 14.07 -7.90 -2.49
C ARG A 232 14.70 -7.42 -3.79
N SER A 233 15.66 -8.17 -4.31
CA SER A 233 16.13 -7.97 -5.68
C SER A 233 14.99 -8.30 -6.65
N SER A 234 14.72 -7.44 -7.65
CA SER A 234 13.65 -7.72 -8.62
C SER A 234 14.00 -8.88 -9.56
N SER A 235 15.29 -9.10 -9.83
CA SER A 235 15.74 -10.15 -10.76
C SER A 235 15.79 -11.53 -10.11
N THR A 236 16.37 -11.63 -8.91
CA THR A 236 16.50 -12.93 -8.21
C THR A 236 15.30 -13.23 -7.32
N LEU A 237 14.67 -12.19 -6.76
CA LEU A 237 13.70 -12.21 -5.66
C LEU A 237 14.31 -12.62 -4.31
N ASP A 238 15.64 -12.55 -4.20
CA ASP A 238 16.34 -12.74 -2.93
C ASP A 238 16.07 -11.56 -2.00
N GLN A 239 15.89 -11.88 -0.72
CA GLN A 239 15.69 -10.88 0.32
C GLN A 239 16.99 -10.12 0.59
N LEU A 240 16.98 -8.81 0.34
CA LEU A 240 18.10 -7.91 0.61
C LEU A 240 18.02 -7.35 2.03
N TRP A 241 16.79 -7.04 2.46
CA TRP A 241 16.53 -6.44 3.76
C TRP A 241 15.11 -6.75 4.24
N SER A 242 14.91 -6.78 5.56
CA SER A 242 13.59 -6.95 6.17
C SER A 242 13.52 -6.17 7.47
N LEU A 243 12.36 -5.56 7.71
CA LEU A 243 12.04 -4.85 8.93
C LEU A 243 10.69 -5.33 9.47
N PRO A 244 10.68 -6.07 10.60
CA PRO A 244 9.45 -6.34 11.31
C PRO A 244 8.93 -5.03 11.94
N LEU A 245 7.65 -4.76 11.73
CA LEU A 245 6.95 -3.65 12.34
C LEU A 245 6.11 -4.18 13.51
N ASN A 246 6.44 -3.74 14.73
CA ASN A 246 5.65 -4.05 15.90
C ASN A 246 4.48 -3.07 16.00
N ILE A 247 3.43 -3.33 15.21
CA ILE A 247 2.28 -2.45 15.09
C ILE A 247 1.08 -3.27 15.49
N ALA A 248 0.51 -2.89 16.65
CA ALA A 248 -0.72 -3.49 17.15
C ALA A 248 -1.86 -3.07 16.21
N TYR A 249 -2.05 -3.82 15.12
CA TYR A 249 -3.06 -3.50 14.14
C TYR A 249 -4.44 -3.87 14.71
N GLN A 250 -5.09 -2.90 15.35
CA GLN A 250 -6.50 -3.00 15.65
C GLN A 250 -7.27 -2.89 14.33
N ASP A 251 -7.75 -4.02 13.84
CA ASP A 251 -8.63 -3.99 12.68
C ASP A 251 -9.90 -3.23 13.08
N GLY A 252 -10.06 -2.00 12.60
CA GLY A 252 -11.24 -1.17 12.84
C GLY A 252 -12.55 -1.85 12.43
N ARG A 253 -12.48 -2.95 11.67
CA ARG A 253 -13.63 -3.84 11.38
C ARG A 253 -14.11 -4.58 12.62
N VAL A 254 -13.25 -5.04 13.52
CA VAL A 254 -13.68 -5.73 14.75
C VAL A 254 -14.54 -4.78 15.60
N ASN A 255 -14.15 -3.50 15.67
CA ASN A 255 -14.95 -2.51 16.39
C ASN A 255 -16.26 -2.18 15.66
N ARG A 256 -16.26 -2.01 14.33
CA ARG A 256 -17.49 -1.73 13.57
C ARG A 256 -18.47 -2.92 13.51
N THR A 257 -17.98 -4.13 13.28
CA THR A 257 -18.79 -5.35 13.30
C THR A 257 -19.32 -5.62 14.71
N ARG A 258 -18.52 -5.39 15.75
CA ARG A 258 -18.98 -5.48 17.15
C ARG A 258 -20.05 -4.44 17.45
N THR A 259 -19.82 -3.17 17.11
CA THR A 259 -20.83 -2.11 17.28
C THR A 259 -22.12 -2.44 16.52
N TYR A 260 -22.04 -2.88 15.27
CA TYR A 260 -23.22 -3.19 14.46
C TYR A 260 -23.95 -4.47 14.92
N VAL A 261 -23.22 -5.50 15.35
CA VAL A 261 -23.82 -6.71 15.97
C VAL A 261 -24.45 -6.38 17.32
N ASP A 262 -23.82 -5.52 18.12
CA ASP A 262 -24.36 -5.05 19.40
C ASP A 262 -25.59 -4.15 19.17
N GLU A 263 -25.61 -3.31 18.13
CA GLU A 263 -26.78 -2.53 17.69
C GLU A 263 -27.94 -3.42 17.25
N ILE A 264 -27.69 -4.43 16.40
CA ILE A 264 -28.70 -5.42 16.00
C ILE A 264 -29.24 -6.15 17.24
N ARG A 265 -28.36 -6.64 18.12
CA ARG A 265 -28.76 -7.33 19.36
C ARG A 265 -29.61 -6.44 20.27
N THR A 266 -29.25 -5.17 20.39
CA THR A 266 -29.97 -4.20 21.21
C THR A 266 -31.34 -3.90 20.61
N GLU A 267 -31.42 -3.71 19.28
CA GLU A 267 -32.69 -3.50 18.58
C GLU A 267 -33.62 -4.73 18.73
N THR A 268 -33.09 -5.94 18.55
CA THR A 268 -33.84 -7.18 18.72
C THR A 268 -34.31 -7.35 20.16
N ALA A 269 -33.46 -7.11 21.15
CA ALA A 269 -33.85 -7.21 22.56
C ALA A 269 -35.01 -6.25 22.88
N ASN A 270 -34.93 -5.01 22.41
CA ASN A 270 -36.00 -4.01 22.59
C ASN A 270 -37.31 -4.41 21.87
N GLN A 271 -37.23 -5.01 20.69
CA GLN A 271 -38.42 -5.51 19.97
C GLN A 271 -39.02 -6.75 20.63
N LEU A 272 -38.19 -7.65 21.15
CA LEU A 272 -38.62 -8.83 21.87
C LEU A 272 -39.32 -8.44 23.19
N GLU A 273 -38.75 -7.50 23.94
CA GLU A 273 -39.33 -6.98 25.18
C GLU A 273 -40.72 -6.35 24.92
N LYS A 274 -40.84 -5.51 23.88
CA LYS A 274 -42.14 -4.94 23.46
C LYS A 274 -43.16 -6.00 23.03
N THR A 275 -42.70 -7.07 22.37
CA THR A 275 -43.57 -8.15 21.90
C THR A 275 -44.03 -9.05 23.04
N LEU A 276 -43.14 -9.34 24.00
CA LEU A 276 -43.44 -10.12 25.21
C LEU A 276 -44.40 -9.38 26.15
N LEU A 277 -44.29 -8.06 26.23
CA LEU A 277 -45.22 -7.20 26.99
C LEU A 277 -46.65 -7.20 26.42
N ASN A 278 -46.83 -7.52 25.14
CA ASN A 278 -48.15 -7.51 24.46
C ASN A 278 -48.83 -8.90 24.35
N GLN A 279 -48.27 -9.94 24.97
CA GLN A 279 -48.76 -11.34 25.09
C GLN A 279 -48.96 -12.21 23.82
N ASN A 280 -48.22 -13.33 23.82
CA ASN A 280 -48.54 -14.71 23.39
C ASN A 280 -48.72 -15.07 21.90
N ASN A 281 -47.90 -14.54 20.99
CA ASN A 281 -47.74 -15.16 19.67
C ASN A 281 -46.30 -15.66 19.44
N VAL A 282 -46.12 -16.97 19.66
CA VAL A 282 -44.85 -17.69 19.40
C VAL A 282 -44.41 -17.53 17.94
N SER A 283 -45.36 -17.46 17.02
CA SER A 283 -45.10 -17.23 15.59
C SER A 283 -44.43 -15.88 15.28
N THR A 284 -44.65 -14.86 16.13
CA THR A 284 -44.02 -13.54 15.98
C THR A 284 -42.57 -13.54 16.49
N VAL A 285 -42.26 -14.38 17.47
CA VAL A 285 -40.88 -14.55 17.97
C VAL A 285 -40.03 -15.29 16.94
N GLU A 286 -40.58 -16.33 16.32
CA GLU A 286 -39.87 -17.09 15.28
C GLU A 286 -39.56 -16.25 14.04
N SER A 287 -40.48 -15.36 13.61
CA SER A 287 -40.25 -14.47 12.47
C SER A 287 -39.17 -13.43 12.72
N LEU A 288 -39.06 -12.91 13.95
CA LEU A 288 -37.99 -11.98 14.36
C LEU A 288 -36.61 -12.66 14.33
N ILE A 289 -36.51 -13.89 14.83
CA ILE A 289 -35.26 -14.68 14.81
C ILE A 289 -34.79 -14.95 13.38
N VAL A 290 -35.73 -15.29 12.48
CA VAL A 290 -35.41 -15.52 11.06
C VAL A 290 -34.93 -14.23 10.38
N ASN A 291 -35.53 -13.09 10.70
CA ASN A 291 -35.13 -11.79 10.16
C ASN A 291 -33.70 -11.42 10.57
N ASP A 292 -33.33 -11.62 11.83
CA ASP A 292 -31.97 -11.36 12.33
C ASP A 292 -30.93 -12.27 11.69
N LYS A 293 -31.26 -13.55 11.51
CA LYS A 293 -30.40 -14.48 10.79
C LYS A 293 -30.12 -14.00 9.37
N ASN A 294 -31.14 -13.48 8.67
CA ASN A 294 -30.98 -12.94 7.32
C ASN A 294 -30.14 -11.66 7.30
N LYS A 295 -30.36 -10.73 8.25
CA LYS A 295 -29.53 -9.52 8.41
C LYS A 295 -28.05 -9.86 8.68
N LEU A 296 -27.78 -10.87 9.52
CA LEU A 296 -26.43 -11.34 9.80
C LEU A 296 -25.77 -12.01 8.57
N ILE A 297 -26.54 -12.76 7.79
CA ILE A 297 -26.07 -13.35 6.51
C ILE A 297 -25.73 -12.26 5.51
N GLU A 298 -26.57 -11.22 5.39
CA GLU A 298 -26.33 -10.08 4.50
C GLU A 298 -25.12 -9.26 4.94
N LEU A 299 -24.95 -9.05 6.26
CA LEU A 299 -23.78 -8.42 6.84
C LEU A 299 -22.50 -9.22 6.55
N ASN A 300 -22.53 -10.55 6.67
CA ASN A 300 -21.40 -11.41 6.30
C ASN A 300 -21.05 -11.28 4.82
N LYS A 301 -22.05 -11.30 3.92
CA LYS A 301 -21.83 -11.08 2.48
C LYS A 301 -21.27 -9.69 2.18
N LYS A 302 -21.65 -8.67 2.96
CA LYS A 302 -21.12 -7.31 2.84
C LYS A 302 -19.69 -7.21 3.37
N LEU A 303 -19.40 -7.86 4.50
CA LEU A 303 -18.06 -8.00 5.07
C LEU A 303 -17.11 -8.68 4.09
N ASP A 304 -17.55 -9.78 3.45
CA ASP A 304 -16.79 -10.52 2.43
C ASP A 304 -16.40 -9.62 1.23
N ARG A 305 -17.28 -8.69 0.84
CA ARG A 305 -17.02 -7.69 -0.22
C ARG A 305 -16.11 -6.54 0.24
N GLU A 306 -16.06 -6.27 1.53
CA GLU A 306 -15.17 -5.26 2.16
C GLU A 306 -13.81 -5.83 2.58
N ILE A 307 -13.50 -7.12 2.30
CA ILE A 307 -12.26 -7.80 2.71
C ILE A 307 -10.99 -7.10 2.14
N ILE A 308 -11.12 -6.41 1.02
CA ILE A 308 -10.03 -6.13 0.07
C ILE A 308 -9.11 -4.94 0.41
N PRO A 309 -9.46 -3.88 1.18
CA PRO A 309 -8.51 -2.82 1.49
C PRO A 309 -7.80 -3.13 2.81
N PHE A 310 -6.95 -4.15 2.84
CA PHE A 310 -6.10 -4.46 4.00
C PHE A 310 -4.77 -3.68 3.94
N GLY A 311 -4.10 -3.63 2.79
CA GLY A 311 -2.81 -2.95 2.63
C GLY A 311 -2.83 -1.46 2.92
N HIS A 312 -3.84 -0.76 2.42
CA HIS A 312 -3.98 0.67 2.66
C HIS A 312 -4.30 1.03 4.11
N ARG A 313 -5.05 0.17 4.83
CA ARG A 313 -5.34 0.38 6.26
C ARG A 313 -4.11 0.13 7.12
N CYS A 314 -3.30 -0.89 6.80
CA CYS A 314 -2.00 -1.07 7.44
C CYS A 314 -1.12 0.16 7.23
N ALA A 315 -0.95 0.65 6.00
CA ALA A 315 -0.17 1.87 5.74
C ALA A 315 -0.66 3.09 6.54
N ALA A 316 -1.98 3.28 6.65
CA ALA A 316 -2.56 4.38 7.42
C ALA A 316 -2.38 4.22 8.94
N GLU A 317 -2.50 2.99 9.45
CA GLU A 317 -2.35 2.67 10.88
C GLU A 317 -0.88 2.71 11.32
N ILE A 318 0.04 2.23 10.47
CA ILE A 318 1.49 2.41 10.67
C ILE A 318 1.79 3.89 10.87
N ALA A 319 1.18 4.75 10.06
CA ALA A 319 1.37 6.19 10.15
C ALA A 319 0.81 6.80 11.43
N ARG A 320 -0.41 6.39 11.79
CA ARG A 320 -1.04 6.83 13.02
C ARG A 320 -0.22 6.47 14.26
N GLN A 321 0.31 5.25 14.32
CA GLN A 321 1.05 4.75 15.50
C GLN A 321 2.48 5.30 15.58
N THR A 322 3.16 5.43 14.45
CA THR A 322 4.54 5.94 14.41
C THR A 322 4.61 7.47 14.47
N LYS A 323 3.46 8.17 14.44
CA LYS A 323 3.35 9.62 14.21
C LYS A 323 4.03 10.08 12.90
N ILE A 324 4.37 9.15 12.03
CA ILE A 324 4.84 9.40 10.68
C ILE A 324 3.58 9.68 9.85
N PRO A 325 3.42 10.83 9.19
CA PRO A 325 2.22 11.09 8.40
C PRO A 325 1.91 9.94 7.42
N VAL A 326 0.63 9.61 7.18
CA VAL A 326 0.22 8.56 6.20
C VAL A 326 0.84 8.83 4.83
N ARG A 327 0.94 10.12 4.50
CA ARG A 327 1.69 10.60 3.36
C ARG A 327 3.13 10.13 3.47
N THR A 328 3.85 10.45 4.54
CA THR A 328 5.22 10.03 4.88
C THR A 328 5.44 8.52 4.89
N LEU A 329 4.46 7.64 5.10
CA LEU A 329 4.67 6.18 4.92
C LEU A 329 4.48 5.70 3.50
N ARG A 330 3.52 6.29 2.76
CA ARG A 330 3.45 6.13 1.29
C ARG A 330 4.62 6.82 0.58
N ILE A 331 5.21 7.82 1.23
CA ILE A 331 6.40 8.59 0.84
C ILE A 331 7.67 7.93 1.41
N ILE A 332 7.65 7.12 2.46
CA ILE A 332 8.84 6.34 2.85
C ILE A 332 8.91 5.11 1.96
N SER A 333 7.77 4.56 1.54
CA SER A 333 7.73 3.54 0.49
C SER A 333 7.96 4.09 -0.94
N ARG A 334 7.82 5.41 -1.18
CA ARG A 334 8.02 6.04 -2.52
C ARG A 334 9.10 7.14 -2.63
N LEU A 335 9.44 7.89 -1.58
CA LEU A 335 10.47 8.97 -1.50
C LEU A 335 11.80 8.53 -0.85
N PHE A 336 11.99 7.30 -0.39
CA PHE A 336 13.37 6.78 -0.28
C PHE A 336 14.02 6.55 -1.66
N TRP A 337 13.31 6.91 -2.74
CA TRP A 337 13.49 6.34 -4.06
C TRP A 337 13.13 7.32 -5.19
N PHE A 338 13.22 8.63 -4.93
CA PHE A 338 13.34 9.65 -5.97
C PHE A 338 14.70 10.34 -5.80
N ASP A 339 15.66 9.90 -6.60
CA ASP A 339 16.63 10.75 -7.30
C ASP A 339 16.44 10.54 -8.80
#